data_AF-A0A541BVP5-F1
#
_entry.id   AF-A0A541BVP5-F1
#
_cell.length_a   1.000
_cell.length_b   1.000
_cell.length_c   1.000
_cell.angle_alpha   90.00
_cell.angle_beta   90.00
_cell.angle_gamma   90.00
#
_symmetry.space_group_name_H-M   'P 1'
#
loop_
_entity.id
_entity.type
_entity.pdbx_description
1 polymer ?
#
loop_
_entity_poly.entity_id
_entity_poly.type
_entity_poly.pdbx_seq_one_letter_code
_entity_poly.pdbx_strand_id
1 'polypeptide(L)'
;MPLRFLHCSDLQIGRSFAFAPPDKATLLAEARIDALDRLAAAARRCGAPRLLVAGDVFDGIQLSDHTLDRALARMAAAGDLVWHLLPGNHDPHRPGGLWERLGRKGWPANVRAHLAAEPVSLDPAPGEPPAVLLPTPFSHRRVPGDPTAWMDSAATPEGALRIGLAHGAVVQFGPADSPQANLVSRDRAAAARLDYLALGDWHRTIRVGPATWYSGTPEPDTFDVDPEGDGTRCQGGYALAVEIEGRSATPRVSRVLTGRFVWHCAEPVLAEAAEIDALAERFEAMPEAGDIMLRLAPRGALTLAGRAHFRDRVEERLAARLRWLDLDLAGLEVRPEDEDLAAIDLEGAVRIAADRLAARARNPADPAAATARRALVELWLMRGLAR
;
A
#
# COMPACT_ATOMS: atom_id res chain seq x y z
N MET A 1 32.18 -4.67 11.93
CA MET A 1 30.71 -4.62 12.08
C MET A 1 30.12 -4.67 10.68
N PRO A 2 28.95 -5.28 10.46
CA PRO A 2 28.32 -5.28 9.14
C PRO A 2 27.83 -3.88 8.77
N LEU A 3 27.77 -3.58 7.47
CA LEU A 3 27.07 -2.41 6.97
C LEU A 3 25.57 -2.57 7.22
N ARG A 4 24.93 -1.55 7.80
CA ARG A 4 23.48 -1.54 8.04
C ARG A 4 22.79 -0.34 7.40
N PHE A 5 21.63 -0.59 6.80
CA PHE A 5 20.74 0.45 6.31
C PHE A 5 19.29 -0.05 6.27
N LEU A 6 18.35 0.90 6.24
CA LEU A 6 16.96 0.63 5.93
C LEU A 6 16.72 0.93 4.45
N HIS A 7 16.17 -0.01 3.71
CA HIS A 7 15.75 0.17 2.31
C HIS A 7 14.23 0.31 2.26
N CYS A 8 13.75 1.41 1.70
CA CYS A 8 12.34 1.64 1.36
C CYS A 8 12.21 2.25 -0.05
N SER A 9 11.01 2.31 -0.59
CA SER A 9 10.72 2.95 -1.87
C SER A 9 9.27 3.44 -1.90
N ASP A 10 8.88 4.11 -2.98
CA ASP A 10 7.46 4.38 -3.26
C ASP A 10 6.75 5.09 -2.09
N LEU A 11 7.42 6.11 -1.53
CA LEU A 11 6.85 6.96 -0.48
C LEU A 11 5.62 7.70 -0.99
N GLN A 12 5.66 8.11 -2.27
CA GLN A 12 4.58 8.76 -3.00
C GLN A 12 3.92 9.88 -2.19
N ILE A 13 4.76 10.73 -1.61
CA ILE A 13 4.29 11.89 -0.85
C ILE A 13 3.43 12.76 -1.78
N GLY A 14 2.21 13.07 -1.33
CA GLY A 14 1.24 13.88 -2.08
C GLY A 14 0.23 13.10 -2.92
N ARG A 15 0.19 11.77 -2.83
CA ARG A 15 -0.83 10.94 -3.49
C ARG A 15 -2.26 11.26 -3.04
N SER A 16 -3.20 11.29 -3.98
CA SER A 16 -4.56 11.81 -3.78
C SER A 16 -5.65 10.78 -3.44
N PHE A 17 -5.37 9.48 -3.47
CA PHE A 17 -6.29 8.39 -3.06
C PHE A 17 -7.75 8.54 -3.54
N ALA A 18 -7.96 8.93 -4.80
CA ALA A 18 -9.26 9.31 -5.35
C ALA A 18 -10.36 8.22 -5.32
N PHE A 19 -10.01 6.96 -5.08
CA PHE A 19 -10.97 5.86 -4.92
C PHE A 19 -11.63 5.85 -3.53
N ALA A 20 -11.07 6.55 -2.55
CA ALA A 20 -11.58 6.58 -1.18
C ALA A 20 -12.49 7.81 -0.95
N PRO A 21 -13.42 7.76 0.02
CA PRO A 21 -14.16 8.95 0.47
C PRO A 21 -13.23 10.10 0.90
N PRO A 22 -13.63 11.38 0.77
CA PRO A 22 -12.72 12.51 0.99
C PRO A 22 -12.00 12.56 2.35
N ASP A 23 -12.68 12.17 3.43
CA ASP A 23 -12.10 12.09 4.78
C ASP A 23 -11.04 10.98 4.87
N LYS A 24 -11.30 9.83 4.25
CA LYS A 24 -10.36 8.70 4.17
C LYS A 24 -9.18 9.00 3.24
N ALA A 25 -9.42 9.63 2.10
CA ALA A 25 -8.36 10.04 1.18
C ALA A 25 -7.37 11.00 1.84
N THR A 26 -7.88 11.99 2.60
CA THR A 26 -7.06 12.93 3.38
C THR A 26 -6.22 12.18 4.41
N LEU A 27 -6.85 11.28 5.16
CA LEU A 27 -6.17 10.46 6.17
C LEU A 27 -5.05 9.59 5.58
N LEU A 28 -5.28 8.97 4.43
CA LEU A 28 -4.29 8.14 3.74
C LEU A 28 -3.11 8.96 3.23
N ALA A 29 -3.38 10.15 2.68
CA ALA A 29 -2.33 11.09 2.27
C ALA A 29 -1.47 11.55 3.45
N GLU A 30 -2.08 11.82 4.61
CA GLU A 30 -1.35 12.14 5.84
C GLU A 30 -0.51 10.97 6.36
N ALA A 31 -1.05 9.75 6.33
CA ALA A 31 -0.34 8.56 6.79
C ALA A 31 0.95 8.29 6.01
N ARG A 32 1.00 8.63 4.70
CA ARG A 32 2.22 8.58 3.90
C ARG A 32 3.30 9.55 4.39
N ILE A 33 2.92 10.77 4.76
CA ILE A 33 3.86 11.73 5.37
C ILE A 33 4.30 11.23 6.75
N ASP A 34 3.35 10.69 7.55
CA ASP A 34 3.65 10.12 8.87
C ASP A 34 4.56 8.89 8.81
N ALA A 35 4.59 8.19 7.67
CA ALA A 35 5.45 7.02 7.49
C ALA A 35 6.94 7.39 7.60
N LEU A 36 7.32 8.64 7.34
CA LEU A 36 8.69 9.12 7.53
C LEU A 36 9.17 8.96 8.98
N ASP A 37 8.30 9.23 9.96
CA ASP A 37 8.65 9.07 11.37
C ASP A 37 8.76 7.60 11.77
N ARG A 38 7.87 6.75 11.22
CA ARG A 38 7.91 5.29 11.44
C ARG A 38 9.14 4.66 10.80
N LEU A 39 9.55 5.12 9.63
CA LEU A 39 10.80 4.74 8.97
C LEU A 39 12.01 5.14 9.81
N ALA A 40 12.05 6.37 10.32
CA ALA A 40 13.12 6.81 11.22
C ALA A 40 13.18 5.97 12.51
N ALA A 41 12.03 5.68 13.12
CA ALA A 41 11.94 4.82 14.30
C ALA A 41 12.40 3.37 14.00
N ALA A 42 12.02 2.83 12.84
CA ALA A 42 12.46 1.52 12.38
C ALA A 42 13.98 1.47 12.17
N ALA A 43 14.54 2.48 11.50
CA ALA A 43 15.98 2.61 11.27
C ALA A 43 16.75 2.61 12.60
N ARG A 44 16.32 3.40 13.60
CA ARG A 44 16.92 3.41 14.94
C ARG A 44 16.84 2.05 15.63
N ARG A 45 15.67 1.41 15.62
CA ARG A 45 15.48 0.08 16.23
C ARG A 45 16.38 -0.99 15.60
N CYS A 46 16.64 -0.87 14.30
CA CYS A 46 17.53 -1.78 13.57
C CYS A 46 19.01 -1.39 13.64
N GLY A 47 19.36 -0.27 14.28
CA GLY A 47 20.72 0.26 14.28
C GLY A 47 21.23 0.61 12.88
N ALA A 48 20.33 1.03 12.00
CA ALA A 48 20.60 1.44 10.63
C ALA A 48 20.70 2.96 10.57
N PRO A 49 21.90 3.56 10.47
CA PRO A 49 22.06 5.02 10.47
C PRO A 49 21.67 5.67 9.13
N ARG A 50 21.30 4.87 8.12
CA ARG A 50 21.02 5.31 6.75
C ARG A 50 19.70 4.73 6.25
N LEU A 51 18.94 5.55 5.55
CA LEU A 51 17.74 5.16 4.82
C LEU A 51 17.98 5.35 3.32
N LEU A 52 17.88 4.26 2.56
CA LEU A 52 17.97 4.26 1.10
C LEU A 52 16.56 4.24 0.52
N VAL A 53 16.15 5.33 -0.12
CA VAL A 53 14.83 5.49 -0.74
C VAL A 53 14.94 5.28 -2.25
N ALA A 54 14.51 4.10 -2.72
CA ALA A 54 14.72 3.61 -4.08
C ALA A 54 13.65 4.11 -5.08
N GLY A 55 13.51 5.43 -5.21
CA GLY A 55 12.60 6.05 -6.17
C GLY A 55 11.22 6.36 -5.62
N ASP A 56 10.47 7.17 -6.37
CA ASP A 56 9.11 7.62 -6.09
C ASP A 56 8.95 8.16 -4.67
N VAL A 57 9.81 9.13 -4.34
CA VAL A 57 9.72 9.90 -3.08
C VAL A 57 8.42 10.71 -3.08
N PHE A 58 8.08 11.28 -4.22
CA PHE A 58 6.90 12.09 -4.44
C PHE A 58 5.98 11.46 -5.50
N ASP A 59 4.66 11.60 -5.34
CA ASP A 59 3.66 11.00 -6.26
C ASP A 59 3.57 11.74 -7.62
N GLY A 60 4.21 12.89 -7.74
CA GLY A 60 4.20 13.68 -8.96
C GLY A 60 4.99 14.98 -8.84
N ILE A 61 5.07 15.70 -9.96
CA ILE A 61 5.82 16.97 -10.04
C ILE A 61 5.03 18.18 -9.54
N GLN A 62 3.69 18.10 -9.52
CA GLN A 62 2.80 19.19 -9.14
C GLN A 62 2.39 19.07 -7.66
N LEU A 63 3.35 19.28 -6.77
CA LEU A 63 3.11 19.30 -5.32
C LEU A 63 3.15 20.73 -4.76
N SER A 64 2.28 20.98 -3.78
CA SER A 64 2.28 22.22 -3.01
C SER A 64 3.53 22.32 -2.15
N ASP A 65 3.98 23.55 -1.91
CA ASP A 65 5.12 23.80 -1.03
C ASP A 65 4.87 23.31 0.40
N HIS A 66 3.62 23.41 0.88
CA HIS A 66 3.22 22.89 2.19
C HIS A 66 3.50 21.39 2.33
N THR A 67 3.14 20.57 1.33
CA THR A 67 3.37 19.12 1.36
C THR A 67 4.88 18.80 1.35
N LEU A 68 5.64 19.52 0.53
CA LEU A 68 7.10 19.34 0.45
C LEU A 68 7.78 19.70 1.77
N ASP A 69 7.44 20.86 2.33
CA ASP A 69 8.06 21.38 3.55
C ASP A 69 7.73 20.48 4.75
N ARG A 70 6.52 19.91 4.82
CA ARG A 70 6.16 18.91 5.83
C ARG A 70 7.01 17.64 5.74
N ALA A 71 7.23 17.11 4.53
CA ALA A 71 8.04 15.92 4.34
C ALA A 71 9.51 16.17 4.71
N LEU A 72 10.09 17.29 4.22
CA LEU A 72 11.46 17.67 4.54
C LEU A 72 11.65 17.95 6.04
N ALA A 73 10.68 18.58 6.71
CA ALA A 73 10.74 18.83 8.14
C ALA A 73 10.80 17.53 8.96
N ARG A 74 10.05 16.49 8.58
CA ARG A 74 10.11 15.17 9.26
C ARG A 74 11.44 14.46 9.02
N MET A 75 11.95 14.49 7.79
CA MET A 75 13.29 13.97 7.51
C MET A 75 14.36 14.71 8.32
N ALA A 76 14.28 16.04 8.38
CA ALA A 76 15.19 16.89 9.13
C ALA A 76 15.15 16.63 10.65
N ALA A 77 13.97 16.34 11.20
CA ALA A 77 13.81 16.00 12.61
C ALA A 77 14.56 14.71 13.00
N ALA A 78 14.81 13.81 12.05
CA ALA A 78 15.65 12.63 12.23
C ALA A 78 17.13 12.93 11.91
N GLY A 79 17.69 13.99 12.50
CA GLY A 79 19.05 14.48 12.21
C GLY A 79 20.19 13.51 12.54
N ASP A 80 19.92 12.47 13.33
CA ASP A 80 20.82 11.34 13.61
C ASP A 80 20.90 10.31 12.48
N LEU A 81 20.00 10.39 11.49
CA LEU A 81 19.88 9.46 10.36
C LEU A 81 20.10 10.18 9.04
N VAL A 82 20.73 9.51 8.08
CA VAL A 82 20.95 10.05 6.73
C VAL A 82 19.96 9.47 5.73
N TRP A 83 19.21 10.33 5.05
CA TRP A 83 18.25 9.96 4.01
C TRP A 83 18.90 10.08 2.63
N HIS A 84 19.01 8.97 1.92
CA HIS A 84 19.47 8.91 0.54
C HIS A 84 18.26 8.77 -0.38
N LEU A 85 17.94 9.85 -1.11
CA LEU A 85 16.75 9.96 -1.93
C LEU A 85 17.09 9.77 -3.40
N LEU A 86 16.42 8.83 -4.05
CA LEU A 86 16.49 8.62 -5.50
C LEU A 86 15.21 9.15 -6.18
N PRO A 87 15.32 9.98 -7.24
CA PRO A 87 14.23 10.26 -8.17
C PRO A 87 13.74 9.02 -8.92
N GLY A 88 12.43 8.77 -8.94
CA GLY A 88 11.76 7.70 -9.68
C GLY A 88 11.00 8.19 -10.92
N ASN A 89 10.03 7.39 -11.37
CA ASN A 89 9.27 7.69 -12.59
C ASN A 89 8.12 8.69 -12.34
N HIS A 90 7.60 8.79 -11.11
CA HIS A 90 6.59 9.77 -10.73
C HIS A 90 7.20 11.17 -10.51
N ASP A 91 8.44 11.21 -10.01
CA ASP A 91 9.17 12.42 -9.69
C ASP A 91 10.53 12.50 -10.42
N PRO A 92 10.60 12.48 -11.76
CA PRO A 92 11.89 12.50 -12.45
C PRO A 92 12.64 13.83 -12.23
N HIS A 93 13.96 13.76 -12.09
CA HIS A 93 14.84 14.93 -12.05
C HIS A 93 14.99 15.56 -13.44
N ARG A 94 14.30 16.69 -13.64
CA ARG A 94 14.31 17.44 -14.90
C ARG A 94 14.76 18.89 -14.67
N PRO A 95 15.34 19.54 -15.71
CA PRO A 95 15.60 20.98 -15.67
C PRO A 95 14.34 21.76 -15.28
N GLY A 96 14.46 22.66 -14.30
CA GLY A 96 13.36 23.44 -13.74
C GLY A 96 12.33 22.65 -12.92
N GLY A 97 12.53 21.34 -12.73
CA GLY A 97 11.58 20.43 -12.12
C GLY A 97 11.55 20.44 -10.58
N LEU A 98 10.82 19.47 -10.03
CA LEU A 98 10.58 19.31 -8.59
C LEU A 98 11.88 19.29 -7.78
N TRP A 99 12.85 18.46 -8.16
CA TRP A 99 14.10 18.29 -7.43
C TRP A 99 14.98 19.55 -7.43
N GLU A 100 15.01 20.30 -8.53
CA GLU A 100 15.72 21.60 -8.54
C GLU A 100 14.98 22.64 -7.70
N ARG A 101 13.64 22.62 -7.68
CA ARG A 101 12.85 23.46 -6.78
C ARG A 101 13.19 23.16 -5.32
N LEU A 102 13.30 21.89 -4.94
CA LEU A 102 13.75 21.47 -3.60
C LEU A 102 15.19 21.91 -3.33
N GLY A 103 16.09 21.77 -4.30
CA GLY A 103 17.47 22.27 -4.19
C GLY A 103 17.55 23.78 -3.94
N ARG A 104 16.72 24.58 -4.61
CA ARG A 104 16.63 26.04 -4.39
C ARG A 104 16.06 26.39 -3.01
N LYS A 105 15.13 25.59 -2.48
CA LYS A 105 14.62 25.74 -1.11
C LYS A 105 15.68 25.41 -0.04
N GLY A 106 16.63 24.55 -0.40
CA GLY A 106 17.66 24.05 0.49
C GLY A 106 17.30 22.69 1.07
N TRP A 107 18.23 21.75 0.99
CA TRP A 107 18.08 20.42 1.58
C TRP A 107 18.41 20.42 3.07
N PRO A 108 17.69 19.66 3.90
CA PRO A 108 18.14 19.37 5.26
C PRO A 108 19.55 18.76 5.29
N ALA A 109 20.32 19.06 6.33
CA ALA A 109 21.73 18.63 6.43
C ALA A 109 21.92 17.10 6.41
N ASN A 110 20.90 16.35 6.79
CA ASN A 110 20.87 14.89 6.83
C ASN A 110 20.15 14.25 5.61
N VAL A 111 19.79 15.05 4.60
CA VAL A 111 19.19 14.56 3.35
C VAL A 111 20.22 14.66 2.22
N ARG A 112 20.28 13.61 1.40
CA ARG A 112 21.16 13.48 0.24
C ARG A 112 20.30 13.10 -0.97
N ALA A 113 20.07 14.05 -1.87
CA ALA A 113 19.39 13.81 -3.13
C ALA A 113 20.41 13.34 -4.18
N HIS A 114 20.20 12.15 -4.74
CA HIS A 114 21.07 11.60 -5.78
C HIS A 114 20.51 11.95 -7.14
N LEU A 115 21.05 13.00 -7.76
CA LEU A 115 20.51 13.59 -9.00
C LEU A 115 21.34 13.25 -10.24
N ALA A 116 22.48 12.58 -10.08
CA ALA A 116 23.33 12.08 -11.16
C ALA A 116 23.65 10.58 -10.97
N ALA A 117 23.93 9.90 -12.08
CA ALA A 117 24.39 8.53 -12.10
C ALA A 117 25.91 8.47 -11.90
N GLU A 118 26.34 8.61 -10.64
CA GLU A 118 27.75 8.61 -10.25
C GLU A 118 27.98 7.88 -8.93
N PRO A 119 29.16 7.29 -8.69
CA PRO A 119 29.44 6.61 -7.43
C PRO A 119 29.45 7.59 -6.24
N VAL A 120 28.68 7.29 -5.19
CA VAL A 120 28.60 8.09 -3.97
C VAL A 120 29.08 7.29 -2.77
N SER A 121 30.13 7.73 -2.10
CA SER A 121 30.59 7.12 -0.85
C SER A 121 29.52 7.24 0.23
N LEU A 122 29.24 6.14 0.91
CA LEU A 122 28.44 6.15 2.14
C LEU A 122 29.39 6.40 3.31
N ASP A 123 29.17 7.47 4.05
CA ASP A 123 29.93 7.80 5.26
C ASP A 123 29.86 6.61 6.21
N PRO A 124 30.96 5.92 6.56
CA PRO A 124 30.90 4.70 7.36
C PRO A 124 30.60 5.00 8.83
N ALA A 125 29.78 4.16 9.47
CA ALA A 125 29.66 4.20 10.92
C ALA A 125 30.89 3.51 11.55
N PRO A 126 31.25 3.78 12.82
CA PRO A 126 32.41 3.19 13.45
C PRO A 126 32.44 1.66 13.31
N GLY A 127 33.46 1.14 12.63
CA GLY A 127 33.66 -0.29 12.43
C GLY A 127 32.89 -0.94 11.27
N GLU A 128 32.13 -0.18 10.47
CA GLU A 128 31.55 -0.65 9.21
C GLU A 128 32.60 -0.71 8.08
N PRO A 129 32.48 -1.63 7.11
CA PRO A 129 33.30 -1.61 5.90
C PRO A 129 32.99 -0.37 5.04
N PRO A 130 33.94 0.11 4.23
CA PRO A 130 33.66 1.16 3.26
C PRO A 130 32.58 0.69 2.28
N ALA A 131 31.66 1.57 1.91
CA ALA A 131 30.57 1.28 1.00
C ALA A 131 30.36 2.42 0.01
N VAL A 132 29.95 2.07 -1.20
CA VAL A 132 29.60 3.00 -2.26
C VAL A 132 28.21 2.70 -2.77
N LEU A 133 27.40 3.74 -2.84
CA LEU A 133 26.09 3.75 -3.47
C LEU A 133 26.26 4.05 -4.96
N LEU A 134 25.55 3.31 -5.80
CA LEU A 134 25.43 3.52 -7.24
C LEU A 134 23.96 3.87 -7.54
N PRO A 135 23.57 5.15 -7.44
CA PRO A 135 22.21 5.60 -7.70
C PRO A 135 21.93 5.78 -9.20
N THR A 136 20.73 5.41 -9.63
CA THR A 136 20.26 5.63 -11.01
C THR A 136 19.04 6.55 -11.01
N PRO A 137 19.22 7.88 -10.97
CA PRO A 137 18.10 8.81 -10.97
C PRO A 137 17.42 8.86 -12.33
N PHE A 138 16.09 8.93 -12.33
CA PHE A 138 15.34 9.09 -13.57
C PHE A 138 15.28 10.56 -13.99
N SER A 139 15.64 10.83 -15.25
CA SER A 139 15.40 12.15 -15.88
C SER A 139 14.05 12.23 -16.59
N HIS A 140 13.41 11.09 -16.84
CA HIS A 140 12.09 11.01 -17.45
C HIS A 140 11.25 9.89 -16.82
N ARG A 141 9.93 10.04 -16.87
CA ARG A 141 8.97 9.00 -16.45
C ARG A 141 9.16 7.66 -17.16
N ARG A 142 9.66 7.70 -18.39
CA ARG A 142 9.97 6.51 -19.20
C ARG A 142 11.41 6.64 -19.68
N VAL A 143 12.27 5.77 -19.18
CA VAL A 143 13.66 5.64 -19.59
C VAL A 143 13.77 4.43 -20.53
N PRO A 144 14.28 4.60 -21.75
CA PRO A 144 14.54 3.49 -22.66
C PRO A 144 15.78 2.70 -22.21
N GLY A 145 15.79 1.40 -22.47
CA GLY A 145 16.89 0.51 -22.10
C GLY A 145 16.98 0.28 -20.58
N ASP A 146 18.09 -0.34 -20.15
CA ASP A 146 18.34 -0.60 -18.73
C ASP A 146 19.01 0.63 -18.08
N PRO A 147 18.30 1.36 -17.19
CA PRO A 147 18.84 2.56 -16.58
C PRO A 147 20.04 2.25 -15.67
N THR A 148 20.20 1.01 -15.22
CA THR A 148 21.27 0.56 -14.32
C THR A 148 22.53 0.07 -15.05
N ALA A 149 22.56 0.11 -16.39
CA ALA A 149 23.69 -0.37 -17.20
C ALA A 149 25.04 0.25 -16.84
N TRP A 150 25.06 1.52 -16.43
CA TRP A 150 26.29 2.23 -16.07
C TRP A 150 27.00 1.62 -14.84
N MET A 151 26.28 0.86 -14.00
CA MET A 151 26.86 0.26 -12.79
C MET A 151 27.95 -0.78 -13.13
N ASP A 152 27.93 -1.40 -14.31
CA ASP A 152 28.90 -2.43 -14.70
C ASP A 152 30.33 -1.89 -14.76
N SER A 153 30.48 -0.67 -15.27
CA SER A 153 31.75 0.03 -15.48
C SER A 153 32.04 1.08 -14.41
N ALA A 154 31.13 1.29 -13.45
CA ALA A 154 31.31 2.24 -12.37
C ALA A 154 32.55 1.88 -11.51
N ALA A 155 33.55 2.77 -11.52
CA ALA A 155 34.73 2.63 -10.68
C ALA A 155 34.37 2.87 -9.21
N THR A 156 34.79 1.97 -8.34
CA THR A 156 34.60 2.09 -6.88
C THR A 156 35.93 1.77 -6.18
N PRO A 157 36.22 2.39 -5.02
CA PRO A 157 37.42 2.08 -4.26
C PRO A 157 37.58 0.58 -4.01
N GLU A 158 38.82 0.12 -3.99
CA GLU A 158 39.13 -1.27 -3.68
C GLU A 158 38.60 -1.64 -2.29
N GLY A 159 38.07 -2.85 -2.15
CA GLY A 159 37.50 -3.31 -0.88
C GLY A 159 36.13 -2.72 -0.49
N ALA A 160 35.61 -1.70 -1.20
CA ALA A 160 34.29 -1.14 -0.89
C ALA A 160 33.15 -2.08 -1.26
N LEU A 161 32.11 -2.12 -0.42
CA LEU A 161 30.81 -2.71 -0.75
C LEU A 161 30.13 -1.88 -1.85
N ARG A 162 29.48 -2.55 -2.80
CA ARG A 162 28.78 -1.92 -3.93
C ARG A 162 27.27 -2.08 -3.76
N ILE A 163 26.58 -0.97 -3.50
CA ILE A 163 25.14 -0.94 -3.27
C ILE A 163 24.46 -0.24 -4.45
N GLY A 164 23.72 -0.97 -5.27
CA GLY A 164 22.88 -0.37 -6.31
C GLY A 164 21.61 0.22 -5.73
N LEU A 165 21.22 1.41 -6.19
CA LEU A 165 19.95 2.05 -5.84
C LEU A 165 19.24 2.46 -7.13
N ALA A 166 18.14 1.78 -7.44
CA ALA A 166 17.44 1.96 -8.70
C ALA A 166 15.92 1.87 -8.54
N HIS A 167 15.21 2.32 -9.56
CA HIS A 167 13.76 2.27 -9.63
C HIS A 167 13.35 1.73 -11.00
N GLY A 168 12.36 0.86 -11.05
CA GLY A 168 11.87 0.23 -12.28
C GLY A 168 11.68 -1.27 -12.15
N ALA A 169 11.04 -1.87 -13.16
CA ALA A 169 10.63 -3.27 -13.14
C ALA A 169 11.76 -4.22 -13.56
N VAL A 170 11.77 -5.44 -13.05
CA VAL A 170 12.68 -6.55 -13.47
C VAL A 170 11.98 -7.59 -14.36
N VAL A 171 10.70 -7.37 -14.66
CA VAL A 171 9.88 -8.28 -15.44
C VAL A 171 9.23 -7.50 -16.57
N GLN A 172 9.42 -8.01 -17.80
CA GLN A 172 8.68 -7.55 -18.95
C GLN A 172 7.23 -8.03 -18.85
N PHE A 173 6.30 -7.07 -18.81
CA PHE A 173 4.87 -7.34 -18.97
C PHE A 173 4.46 -7.00 -20.40
N GLY A 174 3.88 -7.97 -21.11
CA GLY A 174 3.42 -7.82 -22.49
C GLY A 174 4.20 -8.69 -23.50
N PRO A 175 3.89 -8.59 -24.81
CA PRO A 175 4.60 -9.31 -25.86
C PRO A 175 6.10 -8.99 -25.82
N ALA A 176 6.95 -10.00 -26.07
CA ALA A 176 8.41 -9.87 -26.03
C ALA A 176 8.95 -8.71 -26.89
N ASP A 177 8.25 -8.38 -27.98
CA ASP A 177 8.63 -7.33 -28.94
C ASP A 177 8.19 -5.91 -28.54
N SER A 178 7.52 -5.73 -27.40
CA SER A 178 7.15 -4.42 -26.88
C SER A 178 8.28 -3.85 -26.02
N PRO A 179 8.95 -2.74 -26.41
CA PRO A 179 9.95 -2.10 -25.55
C PRO A 179 9.28 -1.59 -24.27
N GLN A 180 9.53 -2.28 -23.16
CA GLN A 180 9.11 -1.81 -21.84
C GLN A 180 10.12 -0.78 -21.35
N ALA A 181 9.66 0.42 -21.05
CA ALA A 181 10.48 1.44 -20.40
C ALA A 181 10.75 1.07 -18.94
N ASN A 182 11.83 1.60 -18.37
CA ASN A 182 12.20 1.42 -16.96
C ASN A 182 12.52 -0.04 -16.59
N LEU A 183 13.01 -0.84 -17.54
CA LEU A 183 13.32 -2.25 -17.31
C LEU A 183 14.75 -2.39 -16.77
N VAL A 184 14.88 -2.91 -15.56
CA VAL A 184 16.15 -3.25 -14.92
C VAL A 184 16.49 -4.71 -15.19
N SER A 185 17.73 -5.00 -15.60
CA SER A 185 18.18 -6.37 -15.77
C SER A 185 18.06 -7.18 -14.49
N ARG A 186 17.49 -8.40 -14.56
CA ARG A 186 17.43 -9.34 -13.44
C ARG A 186 18.81 -9.71 -12.90
N ASP A 187 19.80 -9.76 -13.79
CA ASP A 187 21.19 -10.13 -13.46
C ASP A 187 22.05 -8.92 -13.06
N ARG A 188 21.45 -7.73 -12.92
CA ARG A 188 22.18 -6.48 -12.63
C ARG A 188 23.11 -6.61 -11.42
N ALA A 189 22.65 -7.24 -10.34
CA ALA A 189 23.48 -7.43 -9.15
C ALA A 189 24.73 -8.27 -9.43
N ALA A 190 24.61 -9.32 -10.25
CA ALA A 190 25.75 -10.15 -10.62
C ALA A 190 26.68 -9.42 -11.61
N ALA A 191 26.14 -8.85 -12.68
CA ALA A 191 26.91 -8.18 -13.73
C ALA A 191 27.73 -6.98 -13.19
N ALA A 192 27.10 -6.15 -12.36
CA ALA A 192 27.74 -4.98 -11.75
C ALA A 192 28.49 -5.29 -10.45
N ARG A 193 28.60 -6.58 -10.06
CA ARG A 193 29.26 -7.04 -8.83
C ARG A 193 28.74 -6.30 -7.59
N LEU A 194 27.43 -6.17 -7.48
CA LEU A 194 26.76 -5.52 -6.36
C LEU A 194 26.64 -6.49 -5.19
N ASP A 195 26.88 -5.98 -3.98
CA ASP A 195 26.61 -6.70 -2.74
C ASP A 195 25.13 -6.60 -2.34
N TYR A 196 24.43 -5.57 -2.83
CA TYR A 196 22.99 -5.39 -2.71
C TYR A 196 22.46 -4.50 -3.83
N LEU A 197 21.26 -4.80 -4.33
CA LEU A 197 20.50 -3.96 -5.26
C LEU A 197 19.14 -3.64 -4.64
N ALA A 198 18.99 -2.38 -4.22
CA ALA A 198 17.77 -1.78 -3.72
C ALA A 198 16.90 -1.31 -4.89
N LEU A 199 15.73 -1.93 -5.07
CA LEU A 199 14.74 -1.57 -6.09
C LEU A 199 13.46 -0.99 -5.47
N GLY A 200 12.90 0.03 -6.13
CA GLY A 200 11.49 0.44 -6.01
C GLY A 200 10.74 0.29 -7.34
N ASP A 201 9.46 0.70 -7.37
CA ASP A 201 8.44 0.61 -8.45
C ASP A 201 7.33 -0.41 -8.11
N TRP A 202 7.68 -1.47 -7.38
CA TRP A 202 6.71 -2.49 -6.97
C TRP A 202 6.35 -2.28 -5.51
N HIS A 203 5.05 -2.09 -5.24
CA HIS A 203 4.54 -1.72 -3.92
C HIS A 203 4.52 -2.87 -2.89
N ARG A 204 4.99 -4.06 -3.26
CA ARG A 204 5.15 -5.19 -2.34
C ARG A 204 6.62 -5.57 -2.17
N THR A 205 6.95 -6.15 -1.02
CA THR A 205 8.27 -6.73 -0.79
C THR A 205 8.46 -7.95 -1.70
N ILE A 206 9.55 -7.98 -2.47
CA ILE A 206 9.88 -9.11 -3.34
C ILE A 206 11.37 -9.37 -3.28
N ARG A 207 11.73 -10.63 -3.03
CA ARG A 207 13.08 -11.13 -3.28
C ARG A 207 13.21 -11.56 -4.74
N VAL A 208 13.90 -10.78 -5.55
CA VAL A 208 14.15 -11.12 -6.97
C VAL A 208 15.30 -12.13 -7.08
N GLY A 209 16.32 -11.99 -6.23
CA GLY A 209 17.49 -12.85 -6.22
C GLY A 209 18.23 -12.81 -4.88
N PRO A 210 19.47 -13.32 -4.81
CA PRO A 210 20.24 -13.36 -3.56
C PRO A 210 20.47 -11.97 -2.95
N ALA A 211 20.74 -10.97 -3.79
CA ALA A 211 21.09 -9.61 -3.40
C ALA A 211 20.14 -8.53 -3.94
N THR A 212 19.09 -8.91 -4.66
CA THR A 212 18.16 -7.96 -5.33
C THR A 212 16.78 -8.02 -4.69
N TRP A 213 16.29 -6.88 -4.24
CA TRP A 213 15.05 -6.78 -3.50
C TRP A 213 14.22 -5.57 -3.91
N TYR A 214 12.91 -5.74 -4.01
CA TYR A 214 11.95 -4.65 -3.87
C TYR A 214 11.55 -4.52 -2.42
N SER A 215 11.57 -3.30 -1.89
CA SER A 215 11.12 -3.07 -0.51
C SER A 215 9.60 -3.06 -0.39
N GLY A 216 8.89 -2.50 -1.38
CA GLY A 216 7.48 -2.19 -1.29
C GLY A 216 7.24 -0.78 -0.75
N THR A 217 5.97 -0.37 -0.75
CA THR A 217 5.60 0.93 -0.17
C THR A 217 5.56 0.83 1.36
N PRO A 218 6.08 1.80 2.11
CA PRO A 218 6.12 1.72 3.58
C PRO A 218 4.78 2.00 4.26
N GLU A 219 3.81 2.56 3.54
CA GLU A 219 2.42 2.68 3.95
C GLU A 219 1.56 2.08 2.82
N PRO A 220 0.72 1.06 3.10
CA PRO A 220 -0.08 0.43 2.04
C PRO A 220 -1.03 1.42 1.38
N ASP A 221 -1.31 1.18 0.10
CA ASP A 221 -2.02 2.17 -0.72
C ASP A 221 -2.98 1.59 -1.77
N THR A 222 -3.17 0.28 -1.72
CA THR A 222 -4.00 -0.49 -2.63
C THR A 222 -4.59 -1.70 -1.91
N PHE A 223 -5.71 -2.18 -2.43
CA PHE A 223 -6.45 -3.35 -1.95
C PHE A 223 -6.01 -4.64 -2.67
N ASP A 224 -4.71 -4.77 -2.95
CA ASP A 224 -4.15 -5.95 -3.60
C ASP A 224 -3.74 -6.96 -2.53
N VAL A 225 -4.42 -8.11 -2.49
CA VAL A 225 -4.13 -9.20 -1.53
C VAL A 225 -2.70 -9.67 -1.69
N ASP A 226 -1.97 -9.79 -0.58
CA ASP A 226 -0.63 -10.35 -0.55
C ASP A 226 -0.71 -11.84 -0.96
N PRO A 227 -0.07 -12.25 -2.08
CA PRO A 227 -0.09 -13.64 -2.52
C PRO A 227 0.50 -14.63 -1.49
N GLU A 228 1.34 -14.14 -0.59
CA GLU A 228 1.96 -14.93 0.49
C GLU A 228 1.23 -14.74 1.84
N GLY A 229 0.13 -13.98 1.86
CA GLY A 229 -0.64 -13.65 3.05
C GLY A 229 -1.67 -14.71 3.46
N ASP A 230 -2.56 -14.34 4.37
CA ASP A 230 -3.65 -15.19 4.90
C ASP A 230 -4.88 -15.27 3.97
N GLY A 231 -4.74 -14.80 2.72
CA GLY A 231 -5.82 -14.70 1.74
C GLY A 231 -6.71 -13.47 1.90
N THR A 232 -6.50 -12.64 2.92
CA THR A 232 -7.24 -11.38 3.11
C THR A 232 -6.33 -10.16 3.21
N ARG A 233 -5.18 -10.28 3.86
CA ARG A 233 -4.25 -9.17 4.09
C ARG A 233 -3.69 -8.67 2.78
N CYS A 234 -3.74 -7.36 2.57
CA CYS A 234 -3.16 -6.71 1.40
C CYS A 234 -1.65 -6.48 1.57
N GLN A 235 -0.98 -6.34 0.43
CA GLN A 235 0.46 -6.12 0.34
C GLN A 235 0.89 -4.71 0.76
N GLY A 236 2.19 -4.53 1.02
CA GLY A 236 2.78 -3.24 1.40
C GLY A 236 2.84 -3.01 2.92
N GLY A 237 3.29 -1.82 3.33
CA GLY A 237 3.43 -1.45 4.74
C GLY A 237 4.76 -1.86 5.38
N TYR A 238 5.79 -2.08 4.58
CA TYR A 238 7.09 -2.55 5.07
C TYR A 238 8.24 -1.73 4.53
N ALA A 239 9.32 -1.70 5.29
CA ALA A 239 10.67 -1.43 4.82
C ALA A 239 11.56 -2.65 5.06
N LEU A 240 12.76 -2.64 4.48
CA LEU A 240 13.73 -3.72 4.63
C LEU A 240 14.92 -3.27 5.47
N ALA A 241 15.13 -3.92 6.61
CA ALA A 241 16.39 -3.79 7.34
C ALA A 241 17.42 -4.73 6.71
N VAL A 242 18.51 -4.16 6.21
CA VAL A 242 19.54 -4.86 5.45
C VAL A 242 20.85 -4.81 6.21
N GLU A 243 21.52 -5.95 6.26
CA GLU A 243 22.81 -6.12 6.91
C GLU A 243 23.77 -6.90 6.00
N ILE A 244 24.98 -6.36 5.79
CA ILE A 244 25.99 -6.93 4.89
C ILE A 244 27.32 -7.02 5.64
N GLU A 245 27.79 -8.24 5.89
CA GLU A 245 29.01 -8.50 6.67
C GLU A 245 30.29 -8.09 5.95
N GLY A 246 30.30 -8.17 4.62
CA GLY A 246 31.48 -7.93 3.81
C GLY A 246 31.20 -8.25 2.36
N ARG A 247 32.22 -8.05 1.52
CA ARG A 247 32.09 -8.24 0.07
C ARG A 247 31.69 -9.68 -0.25
N SER A 248 30.76 -9.82 -1.20
CA SER A 248 30.22 -11.10 -1.64
C SER A 248 29.51 -11.92 -0.55
N ALA A 249 29.31 -11.36 0.65
CA ALA A 249 28.46 -11.97 1.65
C ALA A 249 27.00 -11.88 1.20
N THR A 250 26.21 -12.92 1.45
CA THR A 250 24.77 -12.85 1.20
C THR A 250 24.15 -11.85 2.18
N PRO A 251 23.44 -10.81 1.70
CA PRO A 251 22.83 -9.83 2.59
C PRO A 251 21.75 -10.49 3.45
N ARG A 252 21.75 -10.16 4.75
CA ARG A 252 20.64 -10.50 5.65
C ARG A 252 19.58 -9.42 5.52
N VAL A 253 18.38 -9.82 5.12
CA VAL A 253 17.27 -8.90 4.85
C VAL A 253 16.08 -9.32 5.70
N SER A 254 15.52 -8.39 6.46
CA SER A 254 14.33 -8.60 7.28
C SER A 254 13.28 -7.54 6.99
N ARG A 255 12.01 -7.96 6.91
CA ARG A 255 10.87 -7.06 6.78
C ARG A 255 10.64 -6.35 8.12
N VAL A 256 10.47 -5.04 8.08
CA VAL A 256 10.13 -4.23 9.23
C VAL A 256 8.81 -3.54 8.95
N LEU A 257 7.80 -3.77 9.80
CA LEU A 257 6.50 -3.11 9.67
C LEU A 257 6.67 -1.60 9.86
N THR A 258 6.20 -0.84 8.88
CA THR A 258 6.18 0.63 8.88
C THR A 258 4.79 1.18 8.59
N GLY A 259 3.87 0.36 8.07
CA GLY A 259 2.49 0.75 7.81
C GLY A 259 1.75 1.06 9.10
N ARG A 260 0.96 2.13 9.09
CA ARG A 260 -0.02 2.42 10.14
C ARG A 260 -1.29 1.64 9.89
N PHE A 261 -1.84 1.75 8.68
CA PHE A 261 -3.10 1.10 8.35
C PHE A 261 -2.87 -0.33 7.86
N VAL A 262 -3.78 -1.22 8.26
CA VAL A 262 -3.75 -2.63 7.87
C VAL A 262 -4.90 -2.88 6.91
N TRP A 263 -4.56 -3.20 5.66
CA TRP A 263 -5.54 -3.30 4.59
C TRP A 263 -5.95 -4.77 4.40
N HIS A 264 -7.24 -5.01 4.29
CA HIS A 264 -7.80 -6.34 4.04
C HIS A 264 -8.82 -6.31 2.90
N CYS A 265 -8.89 -7.39 2.15
CA CYS A 265 -9.97 -7.72 1.22
C CYS A 265 -10.65 -9.02 1.65
N ALA A 266 -11.97 -9.07 1.59
CA ALA A 266 -12.72 -10.29 1.86
C ALA A 266 -13.94 -10.43 0.95
N GLU A 267 -14.16 -11.63 0.43
CA GLU A 267 -15.34 -12.00 -0.37
C GLU A 267 -16.05 -13.22 0.25
N PRO A 268 -16.60 -13.09 1.48
CA PRO A 268 -17.25 -14.22 2.14
C PRO A 268 -18.55 -14.61 1.42
N VAL A 269 -18.91 -15.89 1.47
CA VAL A 269 -20.26 -16.34 1.13
C VAL A 269 -21.10 -16.30 2.41
N LEU A 270 -22.25 -15.63 2.36
CA LEU A 270 -23.16 -15.44 3.47
C LEU A 270 -24.55 -15.97 3.10
N ALA A 271 -25.09 -16.83 3.95
CA ALA A 271 -26.42 -17.40 3.89
C ALA A 271 -27.18 -17.24 5.22
N GLU A 272 -26.48 -17.30 6.35
CA GLU A 272 -27.08 -17.29 7.68
C GLU A 272 -26.38 -16.32 8.66
N ALA A 273 -27.03 -16.05 9.79
CA ALA A 273 -26.52 -15.14 10.82
C ALA A 273 -25.14 -15.55 11.38
N ALA A 274 -24.88 -16.86 11.50
CA ALA A 274 -23.63 -17.38 12.05
C ALA A 274 -22.41 -16.96 11.20
N GLU A 275 -22.53 -16.93 9.88
CA GLU A 275 -21.43 -16.53 8.99
C GLU A 275 -21.16 -15.02 9.05
N ILE A 276 -22.24 -14.24 9.23
CA ILE A 276 -22.17 -12.77 9.44
C ILE A 276 -21.43 -12.48 10.75
N ASP A 277 -21.78 -13.18 11.83
CA ASP A 277 -21.16 -13.00 13.14
C ASP A 277 -19.68 -13.43 13.12
N ALA A 278 -19.38 -14.60 12.55
CA ALA A 278 -18.01 -15.09 12.43
C ALA A 278 -17.12 -14.15 11.60
N LEU A 279 -17.64 -13.59 10.51
CA LEU A 279 -16.94 -12.59 9.71
C LEU A 279 -16.55 -11.37 10.56
N ALA A 280 -17.50 -10.85 11.32
CA ALA A 280 -17.29 -9.64 12.10
C ALA A 280 -16.36 -9.90 13.31
N GLU A 281 -16.57 -11.00 14.03
CA GLU A 281 -15.71 -11.42 15.14
C GLU A 281 -14.25 -11.59 14.72
N ARG A 282 -14.01 -12.16 13.51
CA ARG A 282 -12.65 -12.32 12.97
C ARG A 282 -11.89 -11.01 12.91
N PHE A 283 -12.51 -9.94 12.40
CA PHE A 283 -11.84 -8.63 12.29
C PHE A 283 -11.80 -7.88 13.63
N GLU A 284 -12.81 -8.04 14.47
CA GLU A 284 -12.85 -7.41 15.79
C GLU A 284 -11.83 -7.98 16.78
N ALA A 285 -11.46 -9.24 16.61
CA ALA A 285 -10.44 -9.92 17.41
C ALA A 285 -9.01 -9.47 17.06
N MET A 286 -8.81 -8.75 15.95
CA MET A 286 -7.49 -8.25 15.56
C MET A 286 -7.07 -7.07 16.48
N PRO A 287 -5.86 -7.09 17.07
CA PRO A 287 -5.36 -6.00 17.91
C PRO A 287 -5.40 -4.63 17.24
N GLU A 288 -5.17 -4.60 15.92
CA GLU A 288 -5.15 -3.41 15.07
C GLU A 288 -6.52 -3.01 14.51
N ALA A 289 -7.64 -3.56 14.99
CA ALA A 289 -8.97 -3.33 14.40
C ALA A 289 -9.29 -1.85 14.09
N GLY A 290 -8.89 -0.92 14.98
CA GLY A 290 -9.09 0.52 14.81
C GLY A 290 -8.28 1.18 13.68
N ASP A 291 -7.29 0.49 13.13
CA ASP A 291 -6.47 0.93 12.00
C ASP A 291 -6.73 0.07 10.73
N ILE A 292 -7.71 -0.84 10.76
CA ILE A 292 -8.05 -1.67 9.61
C ILE A 292 -8.82 -0.87 8.54
N MET A 293 -8.35 -0.97 7.30
CA MET A 293 -9.09 -0.60 6.10
C MET A 293 -9.59 -1.90 5.45
N LEU A 294 -10.90 -2.17 5.49
CA LEU A 294 -11.48 -3.40 4.96
C LEU A 294 -12.29 -3.13 3.70
N ARG A 295 -11.93 -3.77 2.59
CA ARG A 295 -12.82 -3.94 1.44
C ARG A 295 -13.57 -5.26 1.56
N LEU A 296 -14.89 -5.20 1.65
CA LEU A 296 -15.76 -6.34 1.84
C LEU A 296 -16.74 -6.43 0.66
N ALA A 297 -16.69 -7.54 -0.07
CA ALA A 297 -17.61 -7.84 -1.18
C ALA A 297 -18.30 -9.18 -0.94
N PRO A 298 -19.28 -9.25 -0.02
CA PRO A 298 -19.93 -10.50 0.32
C PRO A 298 -20.79 -11.02 -0.84
N ARG A 299 -20.89 -12.33 -0.94
CA ARG A 299 -21.71 -13.05 -1.92
C ARG A 299 -22.74 -13.91 -1.21
N GLY A 300 -23.78 -14.34 -1.93
CA GLY A 300 -24.77 -15.29 -1.41
C GLY A 300 -26.16 -14.69 -1.35
N ALA A 301 -27.02 -15.25 -0.50
CA ALA A 301 -28.41 -14.83 -0.40
C ALA A 301 -28.87 -14.89 1.06
N LEU A 302 -29.39 -13.76 1.56
CA LEU A 302 -29.91 -13.65 2.92
C LEU A 302 -31.43 -13.51 2.91
N THR A 303 -32.07 -13.98 3.98
CA THR A 303 -33.47 -13.65 4.31
C THR A 303 -33.61 -12.16 4.67
N LEU A 304 -34.84 -11.66 4.87
CA LEU A 304 -35.02 -10.29 5.37
C LEU A 304 -34.41 -10.14 6.77
N ALA A 305 -34.57 -11.15 7.63
CA ALA A 305 -33.92 -11.22 8.93
C ALA A 305 -32.40 -11.17 8.82
N GLY A 306 -31.80 -12.02 7.97
CA GLY A 306 -30.36 -12.08 7.76
C GLY A 306 -29.78 -10.75 7.23
N ARG A 307 -30.47 -10.09 6.29
CA ARG A 307 -30.04 -8.79 5.77
C ARG A 307 -30.10 -7.68 6.83
N ALA A 308 -31.10 -7.73 7.71
CA ALA A 308 -31.20 -6.79 8.83
C ALA A 308 -30.09 -7.02 9.86
N HIS A 309 -29.79 -8.28 10.18
CA HIS A 309 -28.66 -8.67 11.03
C HIS A 309 -27.32 -8.21 10.43
N PHE A 310 -27.12 -8.41 9.12
CA PHE A 310 -25.94 -7.93 8.42
C PHE A 310 -25.75 -6.41 8.56
N ARG A 311 -26.84 -5.62 8.44
CA ARG A 311 -26.72 -4.17 8.62
C ARG A 311 -26.26 -3.82 10.03
N ASP A 312 -26.93 -4.32 11.06
CA ASP A 312 -26.55 -4.05 12.46
C ASP A 312 -25.11 -4.52 12.74
N ARG A 313 -24.82 -5.79 12.42
CA ARG A 313 -23.56 -6.42 12.80
C ARG A 313 -22.36 -5.89 12.03
N VAL A 314 -22.51 -5.65 10.73
CA VAL A 314 -21.41 -5.33 9.81
C VAL A 314 -21.41 -3.85 9.42
N GLU A 315 -22.51 -3.34 8.87
CA GLU A 315 -22.59 -1.95 8.37
C GLU A 315 -22.57 -0.91 9.50
N GLU A 316 -23.03 -1.26 10.69
CA GLU A 316 -23.07 -0.36 11.84
C GLU A 316 -21.95 -0.71 12.85
N ARG A 317 -22.01 -1.89 13.48
CA ARG A 317 -21.13 -2.23 14.62
C ARG A 317 -19.68 -2.49 14.20
N LEU A 318 -19.45 -3.35 13.20
CA LEU A 318 -18.10 -3.59 12.70
C LEU A 318 -17.53 -2.31 12.06
N ALA A 319 -18.30 -1.63 11.19
CA ALA A 319 -17.87 -0.40 10.55
C ALA A 319 -17.40 0.68 11.54
N ALA A 320 -18.08 0.81 12.69
CA ALA A 320 -17.70 1.74 13.76
C ALA A 320 -16.39 1.38 14.47
N ARG A 321 -15.95 0.10 14.40
CA ARG A 321 -14.70 -0.37 14.99
C ARG A 321 -13.52 -0.28 14.03
N LEU A 322 -13.77 -0.37 12.73
CA LEU A 322 -12.73 -0.31 11.70
C LEU A 322 -12.38 1.14 11.36
N ARG A 323 -11.21 1.34 10.76
CA ARG A 323 -10.85 2.67 10.27
C ARG A 323 -11.65 3.07 9.05
N TRP A 324 -11.91 2.09 8.18
CA TRP A 324 -12.77 2.22 7.02
C TRP A 324 -13.30 0.84 6.62
N LEU A 325 -14.61 0.78 6.36
CA LEU A 325 -15.27 -0.31 5.66
C LEU A 325 -15.69 0.19 4.27
N ASP A 326 -15.08 -0.35 3.23
CA ASP A 326 -15.47 -0.20 1.83
C ASP A 326 -16.32 -1.41 1.44
N LEU A 327 -17.61 -1.21 1.19
CA LEU A 327 -18.58 -2.29 1.09
C LEU A 327 -19.17 -2.35 -0.33
N ASP A 328 -19.02 -3.49 -0.98
CA ASP A 328 -19.65 -3.80 -2.26
C ASP A 328 -20.69 -4.91 -2.09
N LEU A 329 -21.97 -4.53 -2.08
CA LEU A 329 -23.09 -5.46 -1.91
C LEU A 329 -23.61 -6.06 -3.23
N ALA A 330 -22.96 -5.84 -4.36
CA ALA A 330 -23.46 -6.29 -5.66
C ALA A 330 -23.66 -7.82 -5.74
N GLY A 331 -22.86 -8.59 -5.00
CA GLY A 331 -22.94 -10.05 -4.94
C GLY A 331 -23.92 -10.63 -3.90
N LEU A 332 -24.52 -9.79 -3.05
CA LEU A 332 -25.35 -10.23 -1.93
C LEU A 332 -26.84 -10.04 -2.24
N GLU A 333 -27.54 -11.15 -2.47
CA GLU A 333 -28.97 -11.15 -2.73
C GLU A 333 -29.81 -11.12 -1.45
N VAL A 334 -31.03 -10.61 -1.55
CA VAL A 334 -32.05 -10.74 -0.52
C VAL A 334 -33.19 -11.59 -1.05
N ARG A 335 -33.49 -12.69 -0.37
CA ARG A 335 -34.56 -13.64 -0.70
C ARG A 335 -35.57 -13.67 0.44
N PRO A 336 -36.67 -12.90 0.34
CA PRO A 336 -37.69 -12.88 1.37
C PRO A 336 -38.41 -14.22 1.49
N GLU A 337 -38.41 -14.78 2.70
CA GLU A 337 -39.14 -16.01 3.02
C GLU A 337 -40.55 -15.70 3.54
N ASP A 338 -41.45 -16.69 3.50
CA ASP A 338 -42.83 -16.49 3.96
C ASP A 338 -42.89 -16.21 5.47
N GLU A 339 -41.98 -16.79 6.24
CA GLU A 339 -41.82 -16.49 7.67
C GLU A 339 -41.41 -15.03 7.90
N ASP A 340 -40.51 -14.49 7.07
CA ASP A 340 -40.16 -13.07 7.14
C ASP A 340 -41.41 -12.20 6.90
N LEU A 341 -42.17 -12.48 5.84
CA LEU A 341 -43.35 -11.70 5.51
C LEU A 341 -44.44 -11.81 6.58
N ALA A 342 -44.56 -12.96 7.24
CA ALA A 342 -45.46 -13.15 8.38
C ALA A 342 -45.02 -12.33 9.61
N ALA A 343 -43.72 -12.22 9.86
CA ALA A 343 -43.17 -11.45 10.98
C ALA A 343 -43.14 -9.92 10.74
N ILE A 344 -43.52 -9.46 9.55
CA ILE A 344 -43.89 -8.07 9.29
C ILE A 344 -45.30 -7.88 9.87
N ASP A 345 -45.36 -7.57 11.17
CA ASP A 345 -46.57 -7.34 11.98
C ASP A 345 -47.28 -6.04 11.57
N LEU A 346 -47.91 -6.08 10.40
CA LEU A 346 -48.52 -4.94 9.76
C LEU A 346 -49.93 -5.32 9.32
N GLU A 347 -50.96 -4.69 9.91
CA GLU A 347 -52.33 -4.81 9.44
C GLU A 347 -52.63 -3.80 8.31
N GLY A 348 -53.63 -4.09 7.48
CA GLY A 348 -54.16 -3.14 6.49
C GLY A 348 -53.25 -2.87 5.31
N ALA A 349 -53.10 -1.59 4.92
CA ALA A 349 -52.47 -1.17 3.67
C ALA A 349 -51.00 -1.60 3.53
N VAL A 350 -50.32 -1.76 4.65
CA VAL A 350 -48.87 -2.05 4.65
C VAL A 350 -48.59 -3.53 4.40
N ARG A 351 -49.48 -4.44 4.85
CA ARG A 351 -49.43 -5.85 4.44
C ARG A 351 -49.58 -6.02 2.94
N ILE A 352 -50.56 -5.32 2.35
CA ILE A 352 -50.81 -5.34 0.92
C ILE A 352 -49.59 -4.85 0.14
N ALA A 353 -48.90 -3.83 0.66
CA ALA A 353 -47.66 -3.34 0.08
C ALA A 353 -46.54 -4.39 0.18
N ALA A 354 -46.35 -5.03 1.34
CA ALA A 354 -45.37 -6.09 1.55
C ALA A 354 -45.58 -7.26 0.57
N ASP A 355 -46.82 -7.76 0.45
CA ASP A 355 -47.15 -8.89 -0.43
C ASP A 355 -46.89 -8.53 -1.90
N ARG A 356 -47.24 -7.30 -2.32
CA ARG A 356 -46.95 -6.81 -3.69
C ARG A 356 -45.46 -6.71 -3.96
N LEU A 357 -44.69 -6.18 -3.00
CA LEU A 357 -43.25 -6.08 -3.13
C LEU A 357 -42.61 -7.47 -3.15
N ALA A 358 -43.10 -8.42 -2.34
CA ALA A 358 -42.63 -9.80 -2.33
C ALA A 358 -42.85 -10.50 -3.67
N ALA A 359 -44.04 -10.36 -4.26
CA ALA A 359 -44.34 -10.92 -5.57
C ALA A 359 -43.39 -10.40 -6.66
N ARG A 360 -43.09 -9.09 -6.66
CA ARG A 360 -42.12 -8.50 -7.60
C ARG A 360 -40.68 -8.93 -7.31
N ALA A 361 -40.29 -8.96 -6.05
CA ALA A 361 -38.94 -9.37 -5.62
C ALA A 361 -38.61 -10.82 -5.99
N ARG A 362 -39.61 -11.71 -5.98
CA ARG A 362 -39.49 -13.12 -6.34
C ARG A 362 -39.50 -13.38 -7.85
N ASN A 363 -39.90 -12.41 -8.67
CA ASN A 363 -39.92 -12.55 -10.13
C ASN A 363 -38.63 -11.96 -10.75
N PRO A 364 -37.67 -12.80 -11.23
CA PRO A 364 -36.41 -12.29 -11.79
C PRO A 364 -36.60 -11.50 -13.10
N ALA A 365 -37.72 -11.70 -13.80
CA ALA A 365 -38.04 -10.99 -15.03
C ALA A 365 -38.70 -9.61 -14.77
N ASP A 366 -39.04 -9.29 -13.52
CA ASP A 366 -39.59 -7.99 -13.17
C ASP A 366 -38.47 -6.93 -13.10
N PRO A 367 -38.52 -5.86 -13.92
CA PRO A 367 -37.49 -4.81 -13.92
C PRO A 367 -37.40 -4.07 -12.58
N ALA A 368 -38.43 -4.13 -11.73
CA ALA A 368 -38.45 -3.53 -10.40
C ALA A 368 -38.07 -4.51 -9.27
N ALA A 369 -37.66 -5.75 -9.58
CA ALA A 369 -37.35 -6.77 -8.56
C ALA A 369 -36.28 -6.31 -7.55
N ALA A 370 -35.21 -5.68 -8.01
CA ALA A 370 -34.15 -5.16 -7.13
C ALA A 370 -34.66 -4.05 -6.20
N THR A 371 -35.44 -3.10 -6.74
CA THR A 371 -36.08 -2.04 -5.95
C THR A 371 -37.06 -2.62 -4.94
N ALA A 372 -37.82 -3.65 -5.32
CA ALA A 372 -38.77 -4.31 -4.44
C ALA A 372 -38.09 -5.01 -3.25
N ARG A 373 -36.96 -5.69 -3.49
CA ARG A 373 -36.14 -6.28 -2.41
C ARG A 373 -35.64 -5.23 -1.43
N ARG A 374 -35.10 -4.12 -1.94
CA ARG A 374 -34.65 -2.99 -1.09
C ARG A 374 -35.80 -2.44 -0.25
N ALA A 375 -36.97 -2.22 -0.86
CA ALA A 375 -38.14 -1.71 -0.15
C ALA A 375 -38.64 -2.68 0.94
N LEU A 376 -38.58 -4.00 0.70
CA LEU A 376 -38.92 -5.00 1.71
C LEU A 376 -37.95 -5.00 2.88
N VAL A 377 -36.64 -4.83 2.62
CA VAL A 377 -35.66 -4.67 3.69
C VAL A 377 -36.04 -3.47 4.54
N GLU A 378 -36.24 -2.28 3.97
CA GLU A 378 -36.65 -1.09 4.72
C GLU A 378 -37.93 -1.31 5.55
N LEU A 379 -38.93 -1.95 4.95
CA LEU A 379 -40.18 -2.27 5.63
C LEU A 379 -39.96 -3.17 6.85
N TRP A 380 -39.11 -4.18 6.70
CA TRP A 380 -38.72 -5.08 7.79
C TRP A 380 -38.00 -4.33 8.93
N LEU A 381 -37.23 -3.28 8.64
CA LEU A 381 -36.56 -2.48 9.68
C LEU A 381 -37.54 -1.62 10.46
N MET A 382 -38.52 -1.04 9.76
CA MET A 382 -39.51 -0.16 10.36
C MET A 382 -40.42 -0.88 11.36
N ARG A 383 -40.58 -2.21 11.26
CA ARG A 383 -41.37 -2.99 12.24
C ARG A 383 -40.86 -2.84 13.68
N GLY A 384 -39.56 -2.58 13.85
CA GLY A 384 -38.92 -2.40 15.16
C GLY A 384 -39.08 -1.00 15.75
N LEU A 385 -39.52 -0.02 14.95
CA LEU A 385 -39.79 1.35 15.39
C LEU A 385 -41.26 1.57 15.78
N ALA A 386 -42.14 0.62 15.46
CA ALA A 386 -43.58 0.65 15.75
C ALA A 386 -43.97 -0.08 17.05
N ARG A 387 -42.98 -0.64 17.76
CA ARG A 387 -43.10 -1.21 19.11
C ARG A 387 -42.28 -0.35 20.06
#